data_AF-A0A661I5G3-F1
#
_entry.id   AF-A0A661I5G3-F1
#
_cell.length_a   1.000
_cell.length_b   1.000
_cell.length_c   1.000
_cell.angle_alpha   90.00
_cell.angle_beta   90.00
_cell.angle_gamma   90.00
#
_symmetry.space_group_name_H-M   'P 1'
#
loop_
_entity.id
_entity.type
_entity.pdbx_description
1 polymer ?
#
loop_
_entity_poly.entity_id
_entity_poly.type
_entity_poly.pdbx_seq_one_letter_code
_entity_poly.pdbx_strand_id
1 'polypeptide(L)'
;EVVFIFDECHRSQFGEAQKNLNDKFKKFYQFGFTGTPIFAGKNALGAEDTASVFGEELHSYVITDAIRDEKVLKFKVDYNNVRPSFTDIEKEQDDKKLTAFETKEALLHPQRIKEISNYILNNFNKKTHRLQAGAKGFNAMFAVSNIPAAKLYYESFKNLQKDSDKPLKIATIFSFAPNEEQSAKGDVEDESFEVSAMDASAKEFLGMAIDDYNSMFKTTYGVDDKSFQNYYRDLAKKVKSGEVDLLIVVGMFLTGFDAPKLNTLFVDKNLRFHGLMQAYSRTNRIYDATKSFGNIVTFRDLEKATIDAITLFGDKNTKNVVLEKSYDEYMDGFTDATGEARRGYLDVVKELQEKFPNPDEIEKEKDKKEFAKLFGEYLRVESILQNYDEFAGLKELQNLDMDDLDAVDEIKSKYGLDDESIVKMKEVEIPSQRTVQDYRSTYNDIREWIRQQNSANEESDSIIDWNDVVFEVDLLKSQEINLDYILELIFEENKKAKDKESLIKEARRLIRSSLENRAKESLIVDFINETNLDEIIDKATIMDSFVTFSRIQQKREMQELIEDENLNEVAAKRYITLSLKRKYASENGTELNSILPKMSPLNPKYLTMKQSVFQKIALFVEKFQDVDGEI
;
A
#
# COMPACT_ATOMS: atom_id res chain seq x y z
N GLU A 1 48.84 -8.09 -6.73
CA GLU A 1 47.96 -6.93 -6.51
C GLU A 1 46.62 -7.46 -6.05
N VAL A 2 45.99 -6.81 -5.07
CA VAL A 2 44.67 -7.20 -4.54
C VAL A 2 43.67 -6.14 -4.94
N VAL A 3 42.44 -6.55 -5.29
CA VAL A 3 41.35 -5.60 -5.57
C VAL A 3 40.31 -5.75 -4.47
N PHE A 4 40.01 -4.66 -3.79
CA PHE A 4 38.93 -4.56 -2.81
C PHE A 4 37.74 -3.81 -3.42
N ILE A 5 36.55 -4.34 -3.22
CA ILE A 5 35.29 -3.70 -3.61
C ILE A 5 34.42 -3.67 -2.37
N PHE A 6 34.04 -2.46 -1.94
CA PHE A 6 33.23 -2.24 -0.76
C PHE A 6 31.84 -1.76 -1.16
N ASP A 7 30.82 -2.34 -0.53
CA ASP A 7 29.43 -1.89 -0.61
C ASP A 7 29.08 -1.07 0.64
N GLU A 8 28.27 -0.03 0.46
CA GLU A 8 28.02 1.03 1.44
C GLU A 8 29.27 1.44 2.24
N CYS A 9 30.30 1.84 1.50
CA CYS A 9 31.66 1.94 2.02
C CYS A 9 31.85 2.91 3.20
N HIS A 10 30.93 3.86 3.41
CA HIS A 10 30.97 4.76 4.56
C HIS A 10 30.81 4.05 5.91
N ARG A 11 30.12 2.89 5.95
CA ARG A 11 29.83 2.15 7.18
C ARG A 11 31.03 1.37 7.71
N SER A 12 31.93 0.94 6.84
CA SER A 12 32.96 -0.05 7.18
C SER A 12 34.39 0.42 6.96
N GLN A 13 34.62 1.43 6.11
CA GLN A 13 35.96 1.87 5.69
C GLN A 13 36.33 3.26 6.19
N PHE A 14 35.53 3.85 7.08
CA PHE A 14 35.93 5.05 7.82
C PHE A 14 36.44 4.59 9.18
N GLY A 15 37.70 4.90 9.51
CA GLY A 15 38.31 4.51 10.78
C GLY A 15 39.32 3.36 10.71
N GLU A 16 39.27 2.44 11.69
CA GLU A 16 40.38 1.52 11.98
C GLU A 16 40.61 0.46 10.89
N ALA A 17 39.54 -0.04 10.27
CA ALA A 17 39.63 -1.05 9.21
C ALA A 17 40.47 -0.55 8.02
N GLN A 18 40.27 0.70 7.62
CA GLN A 18 41.01 1.33 6.52
C GLN A 18 42.48 1.59 6.88
N LYS A 19 42.75 2.00 8.12
CA LYS A 19 44.13 2.13 8.63
C LYS A 19 44.86 0.78 8.59
N ASN A 20 44.20 -0.27 9.09
CA ASN A 20 44.73 -1.63 9.07
C ASN A 20 44.96 -2.16 7.65
N LEU A 21 44.06 -1.83 6.71
CA LEU A 21 44.20 -2.21 5.30
C LEU A 21 45.44 -1.55 4.69
N ASN A 22 45.59 -0.22 4.85
CA ASN A 22 46.75 0.53 4.37
C ASN A 22 48.07 0.03 4.98
N ASP A 23 48.06 -0.36 6.25
CA ASP A 23 49.25 -0.87 6.93
C ASP A 23 49.66 -2.25 6.43
N LYS A 24 48.70 -3.16 6.24
CA LYS A 24 48.96 -4.57 5.92
C LYS A 24 49.12 -4.85 4.42
N PHE A 25 48.42 -4.12 3.56
CA PHE A 25 48.44 -4.36 2.10
C PHE A 25 49.30 -3.33 1.37
N LYS A 26 50.37 -3.77 0.70
CA LYS A 26 51.33 -2.87 0.02
C LYS A 26 51.05 -2.63 -1.47
N LYS A 27 50.18 -3.43 -2.09
CA LYS A 27 49.81 -3.34 -3.52
C LYS A 27 48.34 -3.72 -3.70
N PHE A 28 47.46 -2.74 -3.62
CA PHE A 28 46.03 -2.95 -3.80
C PHE A 28 45.37 -1.80 -4.57
N TYR A 29 44.22 -2.11 -5.16
CA TYR A 29 43.24 -1.15 -5.67
C TYR A 29 42.00 -1.29 -4.80
N GLN A 30 41.33 -0.18 -4.49
CA GLN A 30 40.09 -0.19 -3.74
C GLN A 30 39.02 0.62 -4.47
N PHE A 31 37.81 0.09 -4.49
CA PHE A 31 36.63 0.73 -5.06
C PHE A 31 35.53 0.71 -4.01
N GLY A 32 34.79 1.81 -3.90
CA GLY A 32 33.67 1.94 -2.98
C GLY A 32 32.39 2.28 -3.74
N PHE A 33 31.32 1.57 -3.44
CA PHE A 33 29.96 1.93 -3.80
C PHE A 33 29.28 2.53 -2.57
N THR A 34 28.60 3.66 -2.74
CA THR A 34 27.75 4.20 -1.70
C THR A 34 26.64 5.06 -2.28
N GLY A 35 25.44 4.97 -1.70
CA GLY A 35 24.34 5.89 -2.03
C GLY A 35 24.45 7.23 -1.33
N THR A 36 25.32 7.35 -0.31
CA THR A 36 25.39 8.52 0.56
C THR A 36 26.84 8.85 0.93
N PRO A 37 27.58 9.52 0.04
CA PRO A 37 28.97 9.88 0.28
C PRO A 37 29.12 10.86 1.47
N ILE A 38 30.30 10.83 2.09
CA ILE A 38 30.71 11.75 3.15
C ILE A 38 31.52 12.88 2.51
N PHE A 39 31.19 14.12 2.87
CA PHE A 39 31.81 15.34 2.35
C PHE A 39 32.42 16.16 3.49
N ALA A 40 33.70 16.52 3.34
CA ALA A 40 34.41 17.38 4.29
C ALA A 40 33.72 18.74 4.45
N GLY A 41 33.63 19.22 5.69
CA GLY A 41 33.00 20.52 6.02
C GLY A 41 31.48 20.57 5.83
N LYS A 42 30.84 19.45 5.50
CA LYS A 42 29.38 19.32 5.39
C LYS A 42 28.85 18.31 6.41
N ASN A 43 28.80 17.03 6.06
CA ASN A 43 28.33 15.96 6.93
C ASN A 43 29.47 15.23 7.66
N ALA A 44 30.73 15.37 7.26
CA ALA A 44 31.85 14.81 8.01
C ALA A 44 32.00 15.49 9.39
N LEU A 45 32.20 14.71 10.45
CA LEU A 45 32.60 15.22 11.77
C LEU A 45 34.13 15.36 11.89
N GLY A 46 34.86 14.58 11.10
CA GLY A 46 36.32 14.64 10.97
C GLY A 46 36.81 15.28 9.68
N ALA A 47 38.13 15.15 9.43
CA ALA A 47 38.77 15.66 8.21
C ALA A 47 38.74 14.66 7.04
N GLU A 48 38.44 13.38 7.30
CA GLU A 48 38.34 12.35 6.26
C GLU A 48 36.95 12.40 5.58
N ASP A 49 36.96 12.36 4.25
CA ASP A 49 35.78 12.28 3.40
C ASP A 49 35.91 11.14 2.38
N THR A 50 34.84 10.82 1.65
CA THR A 50 34.84 9.68 0.71
C THR A 50 35.92 9.82 -0.36
N ALA A 51 36.18 11.05 -0.82
CA ALA A 51 37.19 11.31 -1.82
C ALA A 51 38.62 11.11 -1.29
N SER A 52 38.87 11.47 -0.03
CA SER A 52 40.16 11.26 0.63
C SER A 52 40.48 9.78 0.85
N VAL A 53 39.44 8.94 1.04
CA VAL A 53 39.60 7.49 1.25
C VAL A 53 39.68 6.74 -0.07
N PHE A 54 38.77 7.01 -1.02
CA PHE A 54 38.61 6.21 -2.24
C PHE A 54 39.16 6.87 -3.52
N GLY A 55 39.44 8.17 -3.50
CA GLY A 55 39.86 8.92 -4.68
C GLY A 55 38.71 9.64 -5.38
N GLU A 56 38.86 9.84 -6.70
CA GLU A 56 37.86 10.57 -7.49
C GLU A 56 36.55 9.80 -7.66
N GLU A 57 35.46 10.55 -7.84
CA GLU A 57 34.16 9.99 -8.19
C GLU A 57 34.19 9.48 -9.65
N LEU A 58 34.18 8.16 -9.82
CA LEU A 58 34.26 7.55 -11.15
C LEU A 58 32.97 7.73 -11.96
N HIS A 59 31.81 7.67 -11.29
CA HIS A 59 30.49 7.81 -11.88
C HIS A 59 29.43 7.97 -10.77
N SER A 60 28.37 8.74 -11.03
CA SER A 60 27.19 8.86 -10.15
C SER A 60 25.91 8.40 -10.84
N TYR A 61 25.05 7.71 -10.09
CA TYR A 61 23.64 7.52 -10.42
C TYR A 61 22.82 7.88 -9.17
N VAL A 62 22.27 9.09 -9.17
CA VAL A 62 21.66 9.69 -7.97
C VAL A 62 20.17 9.38 -7.89
N ILE A 63 19.55 9.67 -6.74
CA ILE A 63 18.13 9.40 -6.52
C ILE A 63 17.22 10.11 -7.52
N THR A 64 17.61 11.28 -8.03
CA THR A 64 16.84 11.99 -9.06
C THR A 64 16.82 11.24 -10.38
N ASP A 65 17.93 10.61 -10.78
CA ASP A 65 17.98 9.74 -11.96
C ASP A 65 17.10 8.51 -11.72
N ALA A 66 17.20 7.88 -10.55
CA ALA A 66 16.39 6.73 -10.20
C ALA A 66 14.88 7.01 -10.18
N ILE A 67 14.46 8.21 -9.78
CA ILE A 67 13.06 8.65 -9.82
C ILE A 67 12.64 8.93 -11.26
N ARG A 68 13.46 9.64 -12.04
CA ARG A 68 13.19 9.94 -13.46
C ARG A 68 13.06 8.66 -14.29
N ASP A 69 13.87 7.66 -14.00
CA ASP A 69 13.90 6.38 -14.70
C ASP A 69 12.89 5.36 -14.12
N GLU A 70 11.99 5.83 -13.23
CA GLU A 70 10.92 5.05 -12.58
C GLU A 70 11.43 3.78 -11.86
N LYS A 71 12.64 3.84 -11.30
CA LYS A 71 13.26 2.74 -10.53
C LYS A 71 13.01 2.84 -9.03
N VAL A 72 12.77 4.05 -8.55
CA VAL A 72 12.32 4.32 -7.18
C VAL A 72 11.26 5.41 -7.20
N LEU A 73 10.42 5.42 -6.18
CA LEU A 73 9.35 6.38 -6.02
C LEU A 73 9.85 7.67 -5.34
N LYS A 74 9.01 8.71 -5.35
CA LYS A 74 9.21 9.96 -4.62
C LYS A 74 8.90 9.81 -3.13
N PHE A 75 9.13 10.87 -2.37
CA PHE A 75 8.74 10.98 -0.96
C PHE A 75 7.69 12.07 -0.75
N LYS A 76 6.64 11.76 0.03
CA LYS A 76 5.77 12.75 0.64
C LYS A 76 6.19 12.92 2.09
N VAL A 77 6.71 14.09 2.45
CA VAL A 77 7.24 14.37 3.79
C VAL A 77 6.30 15.34 4.50
N ASP A 78 5.61 14.84 5.53
CA ASP A 78 4.63 15.60 6.31
C ASP A 78 5.10 15.77 7.75
N TYR A 79 5.19 17.03 8.20
CA TYR A 79 5.35 17.32 9.63
C TYR A 79 3.98 17.40 10.30
N ASN A 80 3.68 16.44 11.16
CA ASN A 80 2.43 16.39 11.90
C ASN A 80 2.44 17.36 13.10
N ASN A 81 2.08 18.62 12.87
CA ASN A 81 2.10 19.69 13.86
C ASN A 81 0.77 19.87 14.63
N VAL A 82 0.21 18.80 15.18
CA VAL A 82 -1.10 18.83 15.87
C VAL A 82 -1.01 18.94 17.40
N ARG A 83 0.17 19.26 17.95
CA ARG A 83 0.46 19.23 19.40
C ARG A 83 0.99 20.57 19.92
N PRO A 84 0.11 21.58 20.15
CA PRO A 84 0.53 22.92 20.54
C PRO A 84 1.46 22.98 21.77
N SER A 85 1.21 22.10 22.76
CA SER A 85 1.99 22.05 24.01
C SER A 85 3.45 21.59 23.83
N PHE A 86 3.79 20.96 22.70
CA PHE A 86 5.12 20.41 22.43
C PHE A 86 5.79 21.03 21.21
N THR A 87 5.12 21.93 20.49
CA THR A 87 5.61 22.51 19.22
C THR A 87 7.00 23.15 19.34
N ASP A 88 7.29 23.88 20.42
CA ASP A 88 8.60 24.53 20.60
C ASP A 88 9.75 23.53 20.68
N ILE A 89 9.52 22.37 21.32
CA ILE A 89 10.51 21.31 21.46
C ILE A 89 10.63 20.53 20.14
N GLU A 90 9.51 20.27 19.47
CA GLU A 90 9.47 19.54 18.19
C GLU A 90 10.07 20.34 17.02
N LYS A 91 10.08 21.68 17.10
CA LYS A 91 10.68 22.59 16.12
C LYS A 91 12.12 23.02 16.43
N GLU A 92 12.69 22.58 17.55
CA GLU A 92 14.07 22.93 17.90
C GLU A 92 15.05 22.40 16.83
N GLN A 93 15.99 23.24 16.41
CA GLN A 93 16.95 22.92 15.34
C GLN A 93 18.41 22.89 15.85
N ASP A 94 18.67 23.35 17.07
CA ASP A 94 20.00 23.28 17.69
C ASP A 94 20.32 21.83 18.12
N ASP A 95 21.35 21.24 17.53
CA ASP A 95 21.73 19.84 17.78
C ASP A 95 22.01 19.56 19.27
N LYS A 96 22.65 20.50 20.00
CA LYS A 96 23.00 20.29 21.41
C LYS A 96 21.76 20.27 22.29
N LYS A 97 20.80 21.14 22.01
CA LYS A 97 19.51 21.16 22.73
C LYS A 97 18.69 19.92 22.39
N LEU A 98 18.67 19.50 21.12
CA LEU A 98 17.99 18.29 20.70
C LEU A 98 18.51 17.05 21.45
N THR A 99 19.82 16.86 21.55
CA THR A 99 20.41 15.78 22.36
C THR A 99 20.01 15.89 23.84
N ALA A 100 19.93 17.10 24.37
CA ALA A 100 19.47 17.32 25.75
C ALA A 100 17.98 17.00 25.94
N PHE A 101 17.12 17.25 24.95
CA PHE A 101 15.69 16.91 24.99
C PHE A 101 15.43 15.42 24.79
N GLU A 102 16.31 14.70 24.11
CA GLU A 102 16.21 13.24 23.98
C GLU A 102 16.56 12.51 25.28
N THR A 103 17.34 13.14 26.15
CA THR A 103 17.83 12.59 27.42
C THR A 103 17.08 13.12 28.64
N LYS A 104 16.46 14.31 28.54
CA LYS A 104 15.59 14.89 29.57
C LYS A 104 14.15 14.76 29.10
N GLU A 105 13.30 14.08 29.90
CA GLU A 105 11.90 13.64 29.72
C GLU A 105 10.90 14.44 28.83
N ALA A 106 11.24 15.62 28.30
CA ALA A 106 10.41 16.46 27.46
C ALA A 106 9.85 15.75 26.22
N LEU A 107 10.68 15.03 25.45
CA LEU A 107 10.22 14.27 24.28
C LEU A 107 9.52 12.95 24.66
N LEU A 108 9.78 12.47 25.87
CA LEU A 108 9.22 11.23 26.42
C LEU A 108 7.98 11.47 27.29
N HIS A 109 7.44 12.69 27.28
CA HIS A 109 6.31 13.07 28.12
C HIS A 109 5.10 12.15 27.84
N PRO A 110 4.46 11.54 28.85
CA PRO A 110 3.41 10.53 28.64
C PRO A 110 2.26 10.99 27.75
N GLN A 111 1.85 12.27 27.88
CA GLN A 111 0.82 12.85 27.03
C GLN A 111 1.25 12.90 25.55
N ARG A 112 2.50 13.30 25.26
CA ARG A 112 3.03 13.37 23.89
C ARG A 112 3.08 11.98 23.26
N ILE A 113 3.60 10.99 24.00
CA ILE A 113 3.64 9.59 23.57
C ILE A 113 2.23 9.10 23.25
N LYS A 114 1.25 9.36 24.13
CA LYS A 114 -0.15 8.95 23.92
C LYS A 114 -0.77 9.61 22.69
N GLU A 115 -0.56 10.91 22.50
CA GLU A 115 -1.09 11.65 21.34
C GLU A 115 -0.51 11.15 20.01
N ILE A 116 0.80 10.88 19.97
CA ILE A 116 1.47 10.31 18.78
C ILE A 116 0.97 8.89 18.51
N SER A 117 0.90 8.03 19.53
CA SER A 117 0.38 6.67 19.39
C SER A 117 -1.07 6.66 18.89
N ASN A 118 -1.93 7.53 19.44
CA ASN A 118 -3.31 7.69 18.97
C ASN A 118 -3.37 8.13 17.51
N TYR A 119 -2.57 9.14 17.13
CA TYR A 119 -2.51 9.59 15.75
C TYR A 119 -2.11 8.44 14.81
N ILE A 120 -1.09 7.66 15.16
CA ILE A 120 -0.63 6.52 14.36
C ILE A 120 -1.77 5.50 14.23
N LEU A 121 -2.41 5.08 15.32
CA LEU A 121 -3.52 4.11 15.26
C LEU A 121 -4.68 4.59 14.39
N ASN A 122 -5.07 5.86 14.54
CA ASN A 122 -6.20 6.44 13.81
C ASN A 122 -5.92 6.60 12.30
N ASN A 123 -4.66 6.88 11.93
CA ASN A 123 -4.27 7.16 10.55
C ASN A 123 -3.54 6.00 9.86
N PHE A 124 -3.27 4.90 10.57
CA PHE A 124 -2.51 3.76 10.04
C PHE A 124 -3.17 3.22 8.78
N ASN A 125 -4.45 2.86 8.85
CA ASN A 125 -5.18 2.28 7.72
C ASN A 125 -5.29 3.25 6.55
N LYS A 126 -5.35 4.55 6.81
CA LYS A 126 -5.34 5.57 5.76
C LYS A 126 -4.01 5.60 5.03
N LYS A 127 -2.91 5.84 5.75
CA LYS A 127 -1.56 5.97 5.15
C LYS A 127 -1.06 4.65 4.53
N THR A 128 -1.62 3.51 4.93
CA THR A 128 -1.29 2.18 4.39
C THR A 128 -2.33 1.60 3.41
N HIS A 129 -3.34 2.38 2.98
CA HIS A 129 -4.36 1.97 2.00
C HIS A 129 -5.17 0.74 2.43
N ARG A 130 -5.59 0.69 3.70
CA ARG A 130 -6.40 -0.36 4.33
C ARG A 130 -7.78 0.12 4.80
N LEU A 131 -8.23 1.30 4.35
CA LEU A 131 -9.56 1.82 4.72
C LEU A 131 -10.70 0.99 4.12
N GLN A 132 -10.49 0.36 2.97
CA GLN A 132 -11.49 -0.50 2.33
C GLN A 132 -11.48 -1.90 2.96
N ALA A 133 -12.66 -2.45 3.21
CA ALA A 133 -12.82 -3.79 3.75
C ALA A 133 -12.25 -4.84 2.77
N GLY A 134 -11.27 -5.63 3.22
CA GLY A 134 -10.60 -6.64 2.40
C GLY A 134 -9.36 -6.15 1.65
N ALA A 135 -9.04 -4.84 1.68
CA ALA A 135 -7.81 -4.32 1.10
C ALA A 135 -6.59 -4.88 1.83
N LYS A 136 -5.66 -5.50 1.08
CA LYS A 136 -4.39 -5.99 1.64
C LYS A 136 -3.49 -4.86 2.11
N GLY A 137 -3.54 -3.71 1.41
CA GLY A 137 -2.76 -2.51 1.67
C GLY A 137 -1.26 -2.76 1.87
N PHE A 138 -0.63 -1.84 2.59
CA PHE A 138 0.80 -1.80 2.90
C PHE A 138 1.02 -1.90 4.41
N ASN A 139 2.27 -1.92 4.86
CA ASN A 139 2.61 -1.80 6.27
C ASN A 139 3.56 -0.62 6.53
N ALA A 140 3.87 -0.38 7.81
CA ALA A 140 4.66 0.77 8.22
C ALA A 140 5.79 0.43 9.19
N MET A 141 6.76 1.34 9.26
CA MET A 141 7.82 1.35 10.27
C MET A 141 7.71 2.61 11.11
N PHE A 142 8.13 2.54 12.38
CA PHE A 142 8.22 3.67 13.28
C PHE A 142 9.63 3.80 13.85
N ALA A 143 10.38 4.79 13.35
CA ALA A 143 11.73 5.10 13.80
C ALA A 143 11.69 6.03 15.02
N VAL A 144 12.24 5.58 16.15
CA VAL A 144 12.26 6.33 17.41
C VAL A 144 13.70 6.66 17.83
N SER A 145 13.85 7.66 18.69
CA SER A 145 15.18 8.17 19.07
C SER A 145 16.04 7.15 19.81
N ASN A 146 15.47 6.42 20.79
CA ASN A 146 16.22 5.56 21.70
C ASN A 146 15.34 4.42 22.29
N ILE A 147 15.99 3.50 23.01
CA ILE A 147 15.32 2.35 23.64
C ILE A 147 14.21 2.78 24.63
N PRO A 148 14.42 3.76 25.54
CA PRO A 148 13.34 4.26 26.40
C PRO A 148 12.09 4.72 25.63
N ALA A 149 12.25 5.45 24.53
CA ALA A 149 11.13 5.85 23.68
C ALA A 149 10.42 4.62 23.09
N ALA A 150 11.17 3.64 22.57
CA ALA A 150 10.61 2.42 22.00
C ALA A 150 9.74 1.67 23.02
N LYS A 151 10.20 1.58 24.28
CA LYS A 151 9.43 0.98 25.38
C LYS A 151 8.11 1.70 25.61
N LEU A 152 8.17 3.03 25.79
CA LEU A 152 6.99 3.86 26.05
C LEU A 152 5.97 3.80 24.92
N TYR A 153 6.42 3.83 23.67
CA TYR A 153 5.53 3.71 22.52
C TYR A 153 4.88 2.32 22.44
N TYR A 154 5.66 1.25 22.60
CA TYR A 154 5.13 -0.11 22.57
C TYR A 154 4.07 -0.33 23.67
N GLU A 155 4.34 0.11 24.90
CA GLU A 155 3.38 0.05 26.01
C GLU A 155 2.15 0.91 25.75
N SER A 156 2.33 2.11 25.19
CA SER A 156 1.23 3.00 24.82
C SER A 156 0.31 2.34 23.79
N PHE A 157 0.86 1.76 22.72
CA PHE A 157 0.06 1.03 21.73
C PHE A 157 -0.65 -0.19 22.34
N LYS A 158 0.02 -0.95 23.20
CA LYS A 158 -0.58 -2.11 23.88
C LYS A 158 -1.77 -1.68 24.75
N ASN A 159 -1.66 -0.54 25.44
CA ASN A 159 -2.73 -0.01 26.28
C ASN A 159 -3.90 0.55 25.46
N LEU A 160 -3.63 1.28 24.39
CA LEU A 160 -4.65 1.90 23.54
C LEU A 160 -5.46 0.87 22.73
N GLN A 161 -4.90 -0.31 22.47
CA GLN A 161 -5.56 -1.36 21.69
C GLN A 161 -6.26 -2.45 22.52
N LYS A 162 -6.32 -2.33 23.86
CA LYS A 162 -6.90 -3.37 24.74
C LYS A 162 -8.35 -3.72 24.39
N ASP A 163 -9.11 -2.71 24.00
CA ASP A 163 -10.54 -2.84 23.68
C ASP A 163 -10.80 -2.79 22.16
N SER A 164 -9.77 -3.00 21.33
CA SER A 164 -9.91 -3.01 19.87
C SER A 164 -10.30 -4.39 19.37
N ASP A 165 -11.37 -4.47 18.57
CA ASP A 165 -11.79 -5.71 17.91
C ASP A 165 -10.82 -6.16 16.81
N LYS A 166 -10.04 -5.23 16.26
CA LYS A 166 -9.07 -5.46 15.18
C LYS A 166 -7.74 -4.74 15.49
N PRO A 167 -6.97 -5.22 16.49
CA PRO A 167 -5.71 -4.59 16.84
C PRO A 167 -4.66 -4.79 15.74
N LEU A 168 -3.82 -3.79 15.54
CA LEU A 168 -2.63 -3.88 14.71
C LEU A 168 -1.63 -4.85 15.34
N LYS A 169 -0.97 -5.64 14.48
CA LYS A 169 0.15 -6.51 14.86
C LYS A 169 1.42 -5.69 14.93
N ILE A 170 1.78 -5.27 16.14
CA ILE A 170 2.95 -4.41 16.39
C ILE A 170 4.09 -5.26 16.95
N ALA A 171 5.28 -5.07 16.39
CA ALA A 171 6.53 -5.68 16.87
C ALA A 171 7.59 -4.60 17.10
N THR A 172 8.61 -4.92 17.88
CA THR A 172 9.75 -4.03 18.13
C THR A 172 11.04 -4.82 18.14
N ILE A 173 12.11 -4.20 17.67
CA ILE A 173 13.47 -4.76 17.78
C ILE A 173 14.47 -3.66 18.11
N PHE A 174 15.43 -4.00 18.93
CA PHE A 174 16.62 -3.20 19.20
C PHE A 174 17.65 -4.07 19.92
N SER A 175 18.89 -3.62 19.92
CA SER A 175 20.02 -4.23 20.60
C SER A 175 20.99 -3.14 21.09
N PHE A 176 22.13 -3.58 21.61
CA PHE A 176 23.21 -2.71 22.02
C PHE A 176 23.94 -2.14 20.79
N ALA A 177 24.08 -0.81 20.75
CA ALA A 177 25.04 -0.15 19.87
C ALA A 177 26.31 0.15 20.69
N PRO A 178 27.50 -0.35 20.29
CA PRO A 178 28.74 0.11 20.88
C PRO A 178 28.88 1.61 20.60
N ASN A 179 29.32 2.36 21.62
CA ASN A 179 29.51 3.81 21.55
C ASN A 179 30.76 4.10 20.68
N GLU A 180 30.65 3.86 19.38
CA GLU A 180 31.68 4.18 18.41
C GLU A 180 31.65 5.69 18.12
N GLU A 181 32.81 6.30 17.88
CA GLU A 181 32.87 7.71 17.49
C GLU A 181 32.12 7.88 16.15
N GLN A 182 31.04 8.67 16.16
CA GLN A 182 30.34 9.02 14.92
C GLN A 182 31.32 9.68 13.95
N SER A 183 31.42 9.12 12.75
CA SER A 183 32.33 9.63 11.71
C SER A 183 31.68 10.77 10.93
N ALA A 184 30.35 10.75 10.82
CA ALA A 184 29.57 11.76 10.13
C ALA A 184 28.27 12.11 10.87
N LYS A 185 27.86 13.38 10.76
CA LYS A 185 26.56 13.83 11.23
C LYS A 185 25.47 13.11 10.44
N GLY A 186 24.58 12.42 11.15
CA GLY A 186 23.50 11.63 10.55
C GLY A 186 23.78 10.14 10.46
N ASP A 187 24.89 9.64 11.02
CA ASP A 187 25.11 8.21 11.21
C ASP A 187 23.95 7.59 12.01
N VAL A 188 23.39 6.51 11.48
CA VAL A 188 22.51 5.61 12.24
C VAL A 188 23.43 4.59 12.91
N GLU A 189 23.38 4.53 14.23
CA GLU A 189 24.19 3.60 15.02
C GLU A 189 23.98 2.15 14.56
N ASP A 190 25.07 1.46 14.26
CA ASP A 190 25.04 0.04 13.87
C ASP A 190 24.90 -0.81 15.14
N GLU A 191 23.67 -1.27 15.38
CA GLU A 191 23.33 -2.13 16.50
C GLU A 191 23.89 -3.55 16.30
N SER A 192 24.58 -4.09 17.32
CA SER A 192 25.15 -5.43 17.28
C SER A 192 24.08 -6.51 17.52
N PHE A 193 24.40 -7.77 17.26
CA PHE A 193 23.52 -8.90 17.63
C PHE A 193 23.81 -9.44 19.06
N GLU A 194 24.64 -8.76 19.85
CA GLU A 194 25.02 -9.19 21.19
C GLU A 194 24.05 -8.64 22.24
N VAL A 195 23.00 -9.40 22.52
CA VAL A 195 21.94 -9.01 23.47
C VAL A 195 22.46 -9.00 24.91
N SER A 196 23.57 -9.71 25.17
CA SER A 196 24.22 -9.74 26.48
C SER A 196 24.81 -8.41 26.91
N ALA A 197 25.09 -7.48 25.98
CA ALA A 197 25.66 -6.17 26.27
C ALA A 197 24.60 -5.11 26.68
N MET A 198 23.32 -5.43 26.58
CA MET A 198 22.22 -4.53 26.96
C MET A 198 22.04 -4.43 28.48
N ASP A 199 21.48 -3.30 28.95
CA ASP A 199 21.08 -3.18 30.34
C ASP A 199 19.91 -4.13 30.69
N ALA A 200 19.78 -4.44 31.98
CA ALA A 200 18.80 -5.42 32.45
C ALA A 200 17.35 -5.03 32.11
N SER A 201 17.00 -3.74 32.19
CA SER A 201 15.64 -3.28 31.89
C SER A 201 15.34 -3.36 30.39
N ALA A 202 16.31 -3.03 29.52
CA ALA A 202 16.16 -3.17 28.08
C ALA A 202 16.00 -4.65 27.67
N LYS A 203 16.79 -5.54 28.28
CA LYS A 203 16.71 -6.98 28.02
C LYS A 203 15.41 -7.61 28.51
N GLU A 204 14.94 -7.21 29.70
CA GLU A 204 13.66 -7.68 30.25
C GLU A 204 12.49 -7.28 29.34
N PHE A 205 12.44 -6.00 28.93
CA PHE A 205 11.43 -5.53 28.00
C PHE A 205 11.51 -6.25 26.64
N LEU A 206 12.71 -6.44 26.09
CA LEU A 206 12.87 -7.17 24.82
C LEU A 206 12.34 -8.61 24.94
N GLY A 207 12.58 -9.27 26.08
CA GLY A 207 12.02 -10.58 26.39
C GLY A 207 10.48 -10.55 26.35
N MET A 208 9.85 -9.59 27.04
CA MET A 208 8.40 -9.43 27.01
C MET A 208 7.85 -9.19 25.60
N ALA A 209 8.52 -8.36 24.79
CA ALA A 209 8.10 -8.09 23.41
C ALA A 209 8.24 -9.33 22.50
N ILE A 210 9.29 -10.13 22.71
CA ILE A 210 9.47 -11.41 22.02
C ILE A 210 8.41 -12.43 22.45
N ASP A 211 8.01 -12.45 23.73
CA ASP A 211 6.95 -13.32 24.21
C ASP A 211 5.56 -12.95 23.64
N ASP A 212 5.27 -11.66 23.52
CA ASP A 212 4.10 -11.16 22.80
C ASP A 212 4.13 -11.62 21.33
N TYR A 213 5.28 -11.49 20.66
CA TYR A 213 5.48 -11.94 19.27
C TYR A 213 5.30 -13.47 19.12
N ASN A 214 5.88 -14.25 20.02
CA ASN A 214 5.75 -15.70 20.07
C ASN A 214 4.28 -16.12 20.21
N SER A 215 3.53 -15.43 21.06
CA SER A 215 2.10 -15.66 21.27
C SER A 215 1.28 -15.32 20.02
N MET A 216 1.63 -14.22 19.34
CA MET A 216 0.98 -13.73 18.13
C MET A 216 1.20 -14.66 16.93
N PHE A 217 2.42 -15.13 16.72
CA PHE A 217 2.82 -15.89 15.53
C PHE A 217 3.08 -17.38 15.76
N LYS A 218 2.84 -17.87 16.98
CA LYS A 218 3.04 -19.27 17.39
C LYS A 218 4.48 -19.74 17.17
N THR A 219 5.42 -18.92 17.63
CA THR A 219 6.88 -19.16 17.57
C THR A 219 7.46 -19.28 18.99
N THR A 220 8.77 -19.54 19.11
CA THR A 220 9.45 -19.80 20.39
C THR A 220 10.86 -19.17 20.44
N TYR A 221 10.97 -17.91 20.03
CA TYR A 221 12.23 -17.17 20.10
C TYR A 221 12.53 -16.69 21.53
N GLY A 222 13.77 -16.27 21.78
CA GLY A 222 14.26 -15.81 23.08
C GLY A 222 15.37 -14.77 22.92
N VAL A 223 15.95 -14.37 24.06
CA VAL A 223 16.91 -13.25 24.18
C VAL A 223 18.38 -13.70 24.27
N ASP A 224 18.70 -14.93 23.89
CA ASP A 224 20.07 -15.36 23.60
C ASP A 224 20.47 -15.00 22.16
N ASP A 225 21.76 -14.77 21.91
CA ASP A 225 22.23 -14.22 20.64
C ASP A 225 21.80 -15.04 19.41
N LYS A 226 21.77 -16.37 19.53
CA LYS A 226 21.34 -17.25 18.42
C LYS A 226 19.84 -17.15 18.19
N SER A 227 19.05 -17.16 19.25
CA SER A 227 17.60 -17.03 19.16
C SER A 227 17.18 -15.64 18.67
N PHE A 228 17.86 -14.59 19.12
CA PHE A 228 17.66 -13.22 18.66
C PHE A 228 17.98 -13.04 17.17
N GLN A 229 19.03 -13.68 16.64
CA GLN A 229 19.29 -13.69 15.19
C GLN A 229 18.16 -14.38 14.39
N ASN A 230 17.59 -15.47 14.94
CA ASN A 230 16.47 -16.13 14.29
C ASN A 230 15.20 -15.28 14.35
N TYR A 231 14.96 -14.60 15.47
CA TYR A 231 13.91 -13.60 15.63
C TYR A 231 14.05 -12.49 14.59
N TYR A 232 15.23 -11.87 14.46
CA TYR A 232 15.51 -10.84 13.44
C TYR A 232 15.16 -11.33 12.03
N ARG A 233 15.59 -12.54 11.66
CA ARG A 233 15.33 -13.12 10.33
C ARG A 233 13.86 -13.38 10.08
N ASP A 234 13.12 -13.88 11.07
CA ASP A 234 11.69 -14.13 10.95
C ASP A 234 10.91 -12.83 10.89
N LEU A 235 11.23 -11.88 11.78
CA LEU A 235 10.65 -10.54 11.80
C LEU A 235 10.83 -9.83 10.46
N ALA A 236 12.03 -9.87 9.87
CA ALA A 236 12.30 -9.32 8.55
C ALA A 236 11.39 -9.93 7.46
N LYS A 237 11.14 -11.25 7.51
CA LYS A 237 10.22 -11.92 6.59
C LYS A 237 8.77 -11.49 6.80
N LYS A 238 8.32 -11.41 8.06
CA LYS A 238 6.94 -11.03 8.40
C LYS A 238 6.61 -9.58 8.08
N VAL A 239 7.59 -8.69 8.25
CA VAL A 239 7.45 -7.30 7.79
C VAL A 239 7.40 -7.27 6.26
N LYS A 240 8.24 -8.04 5.56
CA LYS A 240 8.22 -8.10 4.08
C LYS A 240 6.92 -8.70 3.52
N SER A 241 6.30 -9.66 4.21
CA SER A 241 5.03 -10.27 3.81
C SER A 241 3.80 -9.43 4.21
N GLY A 242 3.96 -8.44 5.10
CA GLY A 242 2.87 -7.63 5.64
C GLY A 242 2.12 -8.30 6.80
N GLU A 243 2.67 -9.36 7.38
CA GLU A 243 2.11 -10.02 8.58
C GLU A 243 2.30 -9.21 9.87
N VAL A 244 3.36 -8.39 9.91
CA VAL A 244 3.56 -7.35 10.92
C VAL A 244 3.12 -6.02 10.31
N ASP A 245 2.21 -5.33 11.01
CA ASP A 245 1.59 -4.10 10.55
C ASP A 245 2.47 -2.89 10.84
N LEU A 246 3.01 -2.81 12.06
CA LEU A 246 3.89 -1.73 12.48
C LEU A 246 5.14 -2.30 13.16
N LEU A 247 6.31 -1.92 12.65
CA LEU A 247 7.59 -2.26 13.27
C LEU A 247 8.20 -1.02 13.94
N ILE A 248 8.37 -1.06 15.27
CA ILE A 248 9.08 -0.03 16.02
C ILE A 248 10.59 -0.34 15.99
N VAL A 249 11.41 0.64 15.61
CA VAL A 249 12.87 0.49 15.50
C VAL A 249 13.63 1.69 16.06
N VAL A 250 14.83 1.45 16.58
CA VAL A 250 15.77 2.51 16.99
C VAL A 250 16.76 2.83 15.88
N GLY A 251 17.55 1.85 15.44
CA GLY A 251 18.51 1.91 14.33
C GLY A 251 18.41 0.72 13.37
N MET A 252 18.04 -0.47 13.87
CA MET A 252 17.82 -1.65 13.03
C MET A 252 16.80 -1.42 11.91
N PHE A 253 17.02 -2.08 10.77
CA PHE A 253 16.18 -2.01 9.56
C PHE A 253 16.06 -0.62 8.89
N LEU A 254 16.66 0.44 9.43
CA LEU A 254 16.75 1.73 8.74
C LEU A 254 17.76 1.71 7.58
N THR A 255 18.66 0.71 7.59
CA THR A 255 19.64 0.45 6.55
C THR A 255 19.57 -1.01 6.10
N GLY A 256 19.88 -1.28 4.83
CA GLY A 256 19.95 -2.63 4.26
C GLY A 256 18.63 -3.42 4.16
N PHE A 257 17.55 -3.02 4.83
CA PHE A 257 16.26 -3.70 4.77
C PHE A 257 15.44 -3.32 3.53
N ASP A 258 14.91 -4.31 2.82
CA ASP A 258 14.15 -4.10 1.58
C ASP A 258 12.79 -4.82 1.61
N ALA A 259 11.73 -4.02 1.66
CA ALA A 259 10.33 -4.47 1.69
C ALA A 259 9.48 -3.63 0.72
N PRO A 260 9.19 -4.12 -0.51
CA PRO A 260 8.36 -3.42 -1.48
C PRO A 260 6.97 -3.01 -0.95
N LYS A 261 6.40 -3.79 -0.02
CA LYS A 261 5.10 -3.54 0.62
C LYS A 261 5.12 -2.57 1.81
N LEU A 262 6.29 -2.01 2.14
CA LEU A 262 6.42 -0.98 3.15
C LEU A 262 6.31 0.38 2.45
N ASN A 263 5.24 1.12 2.72
CA ASN A 263 4.99 2.42 2.08
C ASN A 263 5.11 3.60 3.05
N THR A 264 5.04 3.36 4.36
CA THR A 264 4.95 4.42 5.37
C THR A 264 6.06 4.31 6.40
N LEU A 265 6.73 5.42 6.67
CA LEU A 265 7.69 5.60 7.75
C LEU A 265 7.20 6.72 8.68
N PHE A 266 6.84 6.34 9.90
CA PHE A 266 6.64 7.26 11.01
C PHE A 266 7.99 7.59 11.65
N VAL A 267 8.22 8.85 12.04
CA VAL A 267 9.52 9.30 12.53
C VAL A 267 9.39 10.18 13.78
N ASP A 268 9.88 9.68 14.91
CA ASP A 268 10.18 10.45 16.13
C ASP A 268 11.68 10.34 16.47
N LYS A 269 12.52 10.69 15.50
CA LYS A 269 13.98 10.61 15.56
C LYS A 269 14.61 11.78 14.81
N ASN A 270 15.73 12.31 15.31
CA ASN A 270 16.48 13.39 14.66
C ASN A 270 17.33 12.85 13.49
N LEU A 271 16.68 12.45 12.39
CA LEU A 271 17.36 12.03 11.18
C LEU A 271 18.05 13.22 10.49
N ARG A 272 19.27 13.01 10.00
CA ARG A 272 20.09 14.01 9.29
C ARG A 272 20.81 13.37 8.11
N PHE A 273 21.05 14.15 7.06
CA PHE A 273 21.88 13.80 5.91
C PHE A 273 21.66 12.36 5.40
N HIS A 274 22.70 11.52 5.43
CA HIS A 274 22.66 10.17 4.86
C HIS A 274 21.74 9.24 5.63
N GLY A 275 21.71 9.29 6.97
CA GLY A 275 20.76 8.50 7.76
C GLY A 275 19.31 8.86 7.46
N LEU A 276 19.02 10.13 7.17
CA LEU A 276 17.70 10.57 6.69
C LEU A 276 17.36 9.92 5.34
N MET A 277 18.25 10.03 4.35
CA MET A 277 18.01 9.45 3.03
C MET A 277 17.87 7.92 3.07
N GLN A 278 18.68 7.24 3.87
CA GLN A 278 18.64 5.78 4.01
C GLN A 278 17.32 5.30 4.63
N ALA A 279 16.89 5.97 5.71
CA ALA A 279 15.63 5.71 6.37
C ALA A 279 14.44 5.98 5.45
N TYR A 280 14.39 7.14 4.79
CA TYR A 280 13.28 7.49 3.88
C TYR A 280 13.20 6.48 2.73
N SER A 281 14.36 6.07 2.18
CA SER A 281 14.44 5.09 1.10
C SER A 281 13.97 3.68 1.47
N ARG A 282 13.58 3.41 2.72
CA ARG A 282 12.86 2.16 3.07
C ARG A 282 11.45 2.11 2.47
N THR A 283 10.88 3.27 2.12
CA THR A 283 9.48 3.40 1.69
C THR A 283 9.30 3.49 0.17
N ASN A 284 10.32 3.91 -0.58
CA ASN A 284 10.17 4.28 -2.00
C ASN A 284 10.50 3.18 -3.01
N ARG A 285 10.51 1.92 -2.59
CA ARG A 285 10.61 0.80 -3.53
C ARG A 285 9.32 0.66 -4.34
N ILE A 286 9.46 0.47 -5.65
CA ILE A 286 8.35 0.22 -6.57
C ILE A 286 7.62 -1.08 -6.20
N TYR A 287 6.31 -1.12 -6.43
CA TYR A 287 5.49 -2.31 -6.21
C TYR A 287 4.50 -2.50 -7.37
N ASP A 288 3.44 -1.71 -7.41
CA ASP A 288 2.45 -1.62 -8.50
C ASP A 288 1.86 -0.20 -8.54
N ALA A 289 0.88 0.05 -9.42
CA ALA A 289 0.29 1.39 -9.59
C ALA A 289 -0.41 1.93 -8.32
N THR A 290 -0.70 1.08 -7.33
CA THR A 290 -1.35 1.48 -6.07
C THR A 290 -0.36 2.19 -5.13
N LYS A 291 0.94 1.99 -5.33
CA LYS A 291 2.00 2.63 -4.55
C LYS A 291 2.67 3.75 -5.35
N SER A 292 2.18 4.97 -5.19
CA SER A 292 2.67 6.16 -5.90
C SER A 292 3.96 6.75 -5.31
N PHE A 293 4.10 6.76 -3.98
CA PHE A 293 5.26 7.32 -3.26
C PHE A 293 5.44 6.69 -1.88
N GLY A 294 6.57 7.03 -1.25
CA GLY A 294 6.83 6.75 0.16
C GLY A 294 6.24 7.84 1.06
N ASN A 295 5.36 7.45 1.99
CA ASN A 295 4.80 8.33 3.02
C ASN A 295 5.78 8.46 4.17
N ILE A 296 6.25 9.68 4.44
CA ILE A 296 7.10 10.00 5.58
C ILE A 296 6.33 10.95 6.50
N VAL A 297 5.97 10.47 7.69
CA VAL A 297 5.21 11.25 8.67
C VAL A 297 6.09 11.52 9.89
N THR A 298 6.45 12.77 10.11
CA THR A 298 7.39 13.17 11.15
C THR A 298 6.67 13.83 12.32
N PHE A 299 7.11 13.52 13.55
CA PHE A 299 6.63 14.13 14.79
C PHE A 299 7.63 15.14 15.39
N ARG A 300 8.61 15.52 14.57
CA ARG A 300 9.58 16.60 14.76
C ARG A 300 9.74 17.31 13.43
N ASP A 301 10.11 18.58 13.47
CA ASP A 301 10.35 19.36 12.27
C ASP A 301 11.65 18.91 11.59
N LEU A 302 11.49 18.12 10.52
CA LEU A 302 12.57 17.61 9.67
C LEU A 302 12.58 18.26 8.30
N GLU A 303 11.80 19.32 8.05
CA GLU A 303 11.71 19.95 6.72
C GLU A 303 13.09 20.47 6.29
N LYS A 304 13.72 21.29 7.14
CA LYS A 304 15.06 21.81 6.88
C LYS A 304 16.08 20.69 6.70
N ALA A 305 16.05 19.67 7.55
CA ALA A 305 16.96 18.54 7.47
C ALA A 305 16.79 17.74 6.17
N THR A 306 15.55 17.61 5.68
CA THR A 306 15.22 16.99 4.40
C THR A 306 15.77 17.80 3.23
N ILE A 307 15.55 19.12 3.23
CA ILE A 307 16.08 20.02 2.19
C ILE A 307 17.61 19.99 2.19
N ASP A 308 18.25 20.04 3.36
CA ASP A 308 19.71 20.00 3.49
C ASP A 308 20.27 18.66 2.98
N ALA A 309 19.62 17.54 3.29
CA ALA A 309 20.03 16.22 2.81
C ALA A 309 19.89 16.08 1.28
N ILE A 310 18.74 16.46 0.72
CA ILE A 310 18.49 16.40 -0.74
C ILE A 310 19.46 17.31 -1.49
N THR A 311 19.74 18.51 -0.96
CA THR A 311 20.70 19.45 -1.55
C THR A 311 22.13 18.93 -1.47
N LEU A 312 22.46 18.13 -0.44
CA LEU A 312 23.79 17.55 -0.29
C LEU A 312 24.09 16.49 -1.35
N PHE A 313 23.11 15.64 -1.67
CA PHE A 313 23.25 14.51 -2.59
C PHE A 313 22.71 14.80 -4.00
N GLY A 314 22.45 16.06 -4.33
CA GLY A 314 21.91 16.50 -5.61
C GLY A 314 22.22 17.98 -5.91
N ASP A 315 21.37 18.60 -6.72
CA ASP A 315 21.40 20.01 -7.08
C ASP A 315 20.19 20.79 -6.49
N LYS A 316 20.06 22.09 -6.81
CA LYS A 316 18.94 22.92 -6.30
C LYS A 316 17.56 22.54 -6.88
N ASN A 317 17.52 21.90 -8.05
CA ASN A 317 16.27 21.47 -8.70
C ASN A 317 15.81 20.09 -8.20
N THR A 318 16.71 19.35 -7.55
CA THR A 318 16.52 17.99 -7.03
C THR A 318 15.33 17.89 -6.08
N LYS A 319 15.05 18.93 -5.27
CA LYS A 319 13.89 18.93 -4.37
C LYS A 319 12.55 18.75 -5.10
N ASN A 320 12.40 19.37 -6.27
CA ASN A 320 11.14 19.35 -7.03
C ASN A 320 10.93 18.00 -7.73
N VAL A 321 11.98 17.19 -7.83
CA VAL A 321 11.96 15.85 -8.42
C VAL A 321 11.79 14.79 -7.35
N VAL A 322 12.45 14.95 -6.20
CA VAL A 322 12.47 13.95 -5.11
C VAL A 322 11.23 14.02 -4.22
N LEU A 323 10.75 15.23 -3.94
CA LEU A 323 9.58 15.43 -3.10
C LEU A 323 8.30 15.46 -3.93
N GLU A 324 7.24 14.98 -3.32
CA GLU A 324 5.91 15.02 -3.91
C GLU A 324 5.37 16.45 -3.97
N LYS A 325 4.47 16.71 -4.94
CA LYS A 325 3.82 18.02 -5.10
C LYS A 325 2.87 18.31 -3.94
N SER A 326 2.47 19.58 -3.81
CA SER A 326 1.50 20.00 -2.80
C SER A 326 0.08 19.49 -3.10
N TYR A 327 -0.78 19.52 -2.09
CA TYR A 327 -2.22 19.21 -2.24
C TYR A 327 -2.86 20.10 -3.32
N ASP A 328 -2.65 21.41 -3.25
CA ASP A 328 -3.22 22.39 -4.18
C ASP A 328 -2.76 22.14 -5.62
N GLU A 329 -1.47 21.82 -5.84
CA GLU A 329 -0.98 21.46 -7.18
C GLU A 329 -1.71 20.24 -7.76
N TYR A 330 -2.07 19.24 -6.95
CA TYR A 330 -2.84 18.09 -7.44
C TYR A 330 -4.34 18.39 -7.63
N MET A 331 -4.89 19.35 -6.89
CA MET A 331 -6.27 19.79 -7.05
C MET A 331 -6.46 20.66 -8.30
N ASP A 332 -5.56 21.63 -8.51
CA ASP A 332 -5.68 22.67 -9.53
C ASP A 332 -4.86 22.38 -10.80
N GLY A 333 -3.85 21.51 -10.71
CA GLY A 333 -2.92 21.19 -11.79
C GLY A 333 -1.60 21.94 -11.67
N PHE A 334 -0.58 21.42 -12.36
CA PHE A 334 0.77 21.96 -12.30
C PHE A 334 1.57 21.66 -13.57
N THR A 335 2.69 22.37 -13.76
CA THR A 335 3.68 22.00 -14.78
C THR A 335 4.77 21.16 -14.14
N ASP A 336 4.98 19.96 -14.67
CA ASP A 336 5.99 19.05 -14.11
C ASP A 336 7.42 19.47 -14.50
N ALA A 337 8.42 18.76 -13.97
CA ALA A 337 9.83 19.07 -14.20
C ALA A 337 10.26 18.90 -15.68
N THR A 338 9.46 18.23 -16.50
CA THR A 338 9.70 18.08 -17.94
C THR A 338 9.11 19.22 -18.77
N GLY A 339 8.29 20.07 -18.14
CA GLY A 339 7.56 21.15 -18.81
C GLY A 339 6.17 20.75 -19.30
N GLU A 340 5.72 19.51 -19.02
CA GLU A 340 4.38 19.06 -19.38
C GLU A 340 3.34 19.56 -18.37
N ALA A 341 2.22 20.06 -18.89
CA ALA A 341 1.08 20.45 -18.07
C ALA A 341 0.33 19.20 -17.59
N ARG A 342 0.21 19.05 -16.27
CA ARG A 342 -0.59 18.05 -15.59
C ARG A 342 -1.88 18.71 -15.13
N ARG A 343 -3.01 18.13 -15.53
CA ARG A 343 -4.34 18.60 -15.12
C ARG A 343 -4.58 18.30 -13.64
N GLY A 344 -5.29 19.20 -12.98
CA GLY A 344 -5.73 19.00 -11.61
C GLY A 344 -6.94 18.08 -11.52
N TYR A 345 -7.18 17.55 -10.32
CA TYR A 345 -8.37 16.78 -9.99
C TYR A 345 -9.67 17.49 -10.38
N LEU A 346 -9.76 18.80 -10.11
CA LEU A 346 -10.98 19.58 -10.35
C LEU A 346 -11.32 19.66 -11.84
N ASP A 347 -10.32 19.88 -12.70
CA ASP A 347 -10.51 19.92 -14.15
C ASP A 347 -10.97 18.56 -14.68
N VAL A 348 -10.40 17.47 -14.18
CA VAL A 348 -10.77 16.10 -14.57
C VAL A 348 -12.20 15.78 -14.15
N VAL A 349 -12.58 16.13 -12.92
CA VAL A 349 -13.94 15.95 -12.39
C VAL A 349 -14.96 16.74 -13.21
N LYS A 350 -14.66 18.02 -13.47
CA LYS A 350 -15.53 18.89 -14.27
C LYS A 350 -15.75 18.31 -15.66
N GLU A 351 -14.69 17.90 -16.35
CA GLU A 351 -14.79 17.31 -17.67
C GLU A 351 -15.59 16.00 -17.67
N LEU A 352 -15.42 15.14 -16.64
CA LEU A 352 -16.20 13.92 -16.49
C LEU A 352 -17.70 14.22 -16.37
N GLN A 353 -18.07 15.19 -15.53
CA GLN A 353 -19.47 15.55 -15.31
C GLN A 353 -20.10 16.25 -16.52
N GLU A 354 -19.36 17.11 -17.22
CA GLU A 354 -19.85 17.82 -18.41
C GLU A 354 -20.02 16.88 -19.62
N LYS A 355 -19.06 15.99 -19.87
CA LYS A 355 -19.09 15.09 -21.03
C LYS A 355 -19.88 13.81 -20.79
N PHE A 356 -19.82 13.29 -19.57
CA PHE A 356 -20.40 12.00 -19.20
C PHE A 356 -21.26 12.12 -17.93
N PRO A 357 -22.34 12.93 -17.95
CA PRO A 357 -23.24 13.05 -16.80
C PRO A 357 -23.98 11.74 -16.50
N ASN A 358 -24.25 10.93 -17.53
CA ASN A 358 -24.90 9.63 -17.43
C ASN A 358 -23.96 8.54 -17.97
N PRO A 359 -23.12 7.91 -17.13
CA PRO A 359 -22.15 6.93 -17.61
C PRO A 359 -22.76 5.62 -18.11
N ASP A 360 -24.00 5.31 -17.74
CA ASP A 360 -24.71 4.11 -18.21
C ASP A 360 -25.19 4.23 -19.67
N GLU A 361 -25.15 5.44 -20.25
CA GLU A 361 -25.67 5.73 -21.61
C GLU A 361 -24.56 5.88 -22.66
N ILE A 362 -23.32 5.47 -22.34
CA ILE A 362 -22.16 5.59 -23.25
C ILE A 362 -22.19 4.45 -24.29
N GLU A 363 -22.83 4.70 -25.43
CA GLU A 363 -22.97 3.69 -26.49
C GLU A 363 -21.85 3.72 -27.54
N LYS A 364 -21.47 4.91 -28.01
CA LYS A 364 -20.53 5.08 -29.13
C LYS A 364 -19.11 4.67 -28.73
N GLU A 365 -18.44 3.94 -29.61
CA GLU A 365 -17.08 3.46 -29.35
C GLU A 365 -16.07 4.60 -29.10
N LYS A 366 -16.20 5.72 -29.82
CA LYS A 366 -15.37 6.91 -29.58
C LYS A 366 -15.54 7.45 -28.16
N ASP A 367 -16.79 7.53 -27.71
CA ASP A 367 -17.14 8.07 -26.41
C ASP A 367 -16.69 7.11 -25.30
N LYS A 368 -16.78 5.78 -25.52
CA LYS A 368 -16.19 4.76 -24.64
C LYS A 368 -14.68 4.94 -24.47
N LYS A 369 -13.95 5.20 -25.57
CA LYS A 369 -12.49 5.42 -25.55
C LYS A 369 -12.13 6.68 -24.77
N GLU A 370 -12.83 7.77 -25.05
CA GLU A 370 -12.62 9.05 -24.38
C GLU A 370 -12.93 8.97 -22.88
N PHE A 371 -14.05 8.34 -22.51
CA PHE A 371 -14.40 8.05 -21.13
C PHE A 371 -13.33 7.21 -20.43
N ALA A 372 -12.87 6.11 -21.06
CA ALA A 372 -11.87 5.24 -20.45
C ALA A 372 -10.57 5.98 -20.14
N LYS A 373 -10.10 6.84 -21.05
CA LYS A 373 -8.91 7.67 -20.81
C LYS A 373 -9.11 8.65 -19.66
N LEU A 374 -10.24 9.37 -19.67
CA LEU A 374 -10.52 10.40 -18.67
C LEU A 374 -10.75 9.82 -17.28
N PHE A 375 -11.49 8.70 -17.18
CA PHE A 375 -11.71 8.02 -15.91
C PHE A 375 -10.44 7.34 -15.38
N GLY A 376 -9.57 6.82 -16.26
CA GLY A 376 -8.25 6.35 -15.86
C GLY A 376 -7.37 7.46 -15.26
N GLU A 377 -7.44 8.68 -15.78
CA GLU A 377 -6.79 9.85 -15.18
C GLU A 377 -7.39 10.21 -13.82
N TYR A 378 -8.72 10.20 -13.69
CA TYR A 378 -9.41 10.37 -12.41
C TYR A 378 -8.91 9.38 -11.35
N LEU A 379 -8.85 8.08 -11.69
CA LEU A 379 -8.40 7.04 -10.75
C LEU A 379 -6.97 7.29 -10.25
N ARG A 380 -6.06 7.70 -11.14
CA ARG A 380 -4.66 8.01 -10.78
C ARG A 380 -4.55 9.21 -9.85
N VAL A 381 -5.20 10.32 -10.18
CA VAL A 381 -5.16 11.54 -9.37
C VAL A 381 -5.87 11.33 -8.03
N GLU A 382 -7.02 10.64 -8.02
CA GLU A 382 -7.71 10.27 -6.78
C GLU A 382 -6.83 9.40 -5.88
N SER A 383 -6.15 8.40 -6.44
CA SER A 383 -5.26 7.50 -5.67
C SER A 383 -4.09 8.26 -5.02
N ILE A 384 -3.54 9.27 -5.70
CA ILE A 384 -2.52 10.16 -5.13
C ILE A 384 -3.11 10.98 -3.98
N LEU A 385 -4.24 11.65 -4.23
CA LEU A 385 -4.90 12.55 -3.27
C LEU A 385 -5.36 11.84 -1.99
N GLN A 386 -5.67 10.54 -2.05
CA GLN A 386 -6.03 9.74 -0.85
C GLN A 386 -4.98 9.75 0.27
N ASN A 387 -3.72 10.10 -0.04
CA ASN A 387 -2.63 10.19 0.95
C ASN A 387 -2.59 11.55 1.68
N TYR A 388 -3.35 12.54 1.23
CA TYR A 388 -3.41 13.89 1.79
C TYR A 388 -4.47 13.97 2.90
N ASP A 389 -4.21 14.79 3.91
CA ASP A 389 -5.10 14.92 5.07
C ASP A 389 -6.30 15.82 4.73
N GLU A 390 -6.04 16.84 3.92
CA GLU A 390 -6.97 17.76 3.29
C GLU A 390 -8.03 17.03 2.44
N PHE A 391 -7.60 16.12 1.55
CA PHE A 391 -8.53 15.40 0.68
C PHE A 391 -9.45 14.42 1.45
N ALA A 392 -8.93 13.80 2.52
CA ALA A 392 -9.75 12.93 3.36
C ALA A 392 -10.77 13.73 4.16
N GLY A 393 -10.36 14.88 4.71
CA GLY A 393 -11.27 15.83 5.35
C GLY A 393 -12.36 16.29 4.39
N LEU A 394 -11.99 16.68 3.15
CA LEU A 394 -12.94 17.04 2.11
C LEU A 394 -13.98 15.93 1.85
N LYS A 395 -13.55 14.67 1.73
CA LYS A 395 -14.48 13.54 1.52
C LYS A 395 -15.42 13.29 2.70
N GLU A 396 -14.96 13.48 3.93
CA GLU A 396 -15.78 13.30 5.13
C GLU A 396 -16.80 14.43 5.29
N LEU A 397 -16.39 15.68 5.00
CA LEU A 397 -17.26 16.86 5.02
C LEU A 397 -18.45 16.75 4.05
N GLN A 398 -18.27 16.09 2.90
CA GLN A 398 -19.35 15.92 1.90
C GLN A 398 -20.53 15.07 2.41
N ASN A 399 -20.31 14.26 3.44
CA ASN A 399 -21.37 13.43 4.04
C ASN A 399 -21.86 13.98 5.38
N LEU A 400 -21.33 15.12 5.83
CA LEU A 400 -21.64 15.70 7.13
C LEU A 400 -22.71 16.80 7.01
N ASP A 401 -23.58 16.88 8.01
CA ASP A 401 -24.39 18.08 8.23
C ASP A 401 -23.49 19.23 8.72
N MET A 402 -23.28 20.23 7.88
CA MET A 402 -22.38 21.35 8.17
C MET A 402 -22.90 22.30 9.25
N ASP A 403 -24.15 22.14 9.68
CA ASP A 403 -24.72 22.86 10.82
C ASP A 403 -24.35 22.21 12.17
N ASP A 404 -23.83 20.98 12.15
CA ASP A 404 -23.25 20.31 13.31
C ASP A 404 -21.81 20.79 13.56
N LEU A 405 -21.69 21.86 14.34
CA LEU A 405 -20.41 22.48 14.67
C LEU A 405 -19.46 21.53 15.42
N ASP A 406 -20.00 20.66 16.27
CA ASP A 406 -19.19 19.71 17.04
C ASP A 406 -18.54 18.68 16.10
N ALA A 407 -19.31 18.16 15.14
CA ALA A 407 -18.79 17.23 14.15
C ALA A 407 -17.80 17.89 13.17
N VAL A 408 -18.04 19.15 12.79
CA VAL A 408 -17.09 19.93 11.97
C VAL A 408 -15.77 20.13 12.72
N ASP A 409 -15.81 20.46 14.01
CA ASP A 409 -14.61 20.64 14.83
C ASP A 409 -13.87 19.32 15.08
N GLU A 410 -14.59 18.20 15.18
CA GLU A 410 -13.98 16.86 15.21
C GLU A 410 -13.18 16.58 13.93
N ILE A 411 -13.74 16.85 12.75
CA ILE A 411 -13.04 16.69 11.46
C ILE A 411 -11.81 17.61 11.37
N LYS A 412 -11.94 18.88 11.78
CA LYS A 412 -10.80 19.82 11.81
C LYS A 412 -9.67 19.28 12.67
N SER A 413 -9.99 18.83 13.88
CA SER A 413 -9.01 18.26 14.81
C SER A 413 -8.36 16.99 14.26
N LYS A 414 -9.18 16.10 13.67
CA LYS A 414 -8.75 14.81 13.10
C LYS A 414 -7.78 14.96 11.93
N TYR A 415 -8.00 15.95 11.05
CA TYR A 415 -7.20 16.15 9.84
C TYR A 415 -6.27 17.37 9.89
N GLY A 416 -6.23 18.09 11.01
CA GLY A 416 -5.41 19.29 11.17
C GLY A 416 -5.84 20.45 10.27
N LEU A 417 -7.14 20.59 10.01
CA LEU A 417 -7.69 21.64 9.14
C LEU A 417 -8.00 22.91 9.92
N ASP A 418 -7.78 24.05 9.29
CA ASP A 418 -8.18 25.36 9.81
C ASP A 418 -9.52 25.81 9.22
N ASP A 419 -10.08 26.89 9.79
CA ASP A 419 -11.36 27.44 9.35
C ASP A 419 -11.31 27.91 7.88
N GLU A 420 -10.16 28.41 7.41
CA GLU A 420 -9.98 28.84 6.02
C GLU A 420 -10.08 27.65 5.06
N SER A 421 -9.47 26.52 5.41
CA SER A 421 -9.54 25.26 4.66
C SER A 421 -10.99 24.76 4.57
N ILE A 422 -11.75 24.80 5.66
CA ILE A 422 -13.16 24.40 5.66
C ILE A 422 -13.99 25.29 4.72
N VAL A 423 -13.76 26.61 4.73
CA VAL A 423 -14.46 27.53 3.82
C VAL A 423 -14.14 27.20 2.36
N LYS A 424 -12.86 26.97 2.02
CA LYS A 424 -12.46 26.57 0.66
C LYS A 424 -13.10 25.24 0.26
N MET A 425 -13.06 24.25 1.14
CA MET A 425 -13.61 22.92 0.88
C MET A 425 -15.13 22.91 0.65
N LYS A 426 -15.88 23.88 1.20
CA LYS A 426 -17.32 24.04 0.94
C LYS A 426 -17.64 24.38 -0.50
N GLU A 427 -16.75 25.09 -1.18
CA GLU A 427 -16.93 25.51 -2.58
C GLU A 427 -16.50 24.42 -3.56
N VAL A 428 -15.79 23.39 -3.08
CA VAL A 428 -15.28 22.30 -3.91
C VAL A 428 -16.37 21.25 -4.14
N GLU A 429 -16.85 21.17 -5.38
CA GLU A 429 -17.74 20.10 -5.82
C GLU A 429 -16.92 18.85 -6.19
N ILE A 430 -17.21 17.73 -5.53
CA ILE A 430 -16.66 16.42 -5.89
C ILE A 430 -17.79 15.46 -6.26
N PRO A 431 -17.55 14.44 -7.11
CA PRO A 431 -18.57 13.47 -7.45
C PRO A 431 -19.04 12.70 -6.22
N SER A 432 -20.35 12.47 -6.12
CA SER A 432 -20.91 11.63 -5.06
C SER A 432 -20.33 10.21 -5.13
N GLN A 433 -20.28 9.50 -3.99
CA GLN A 433 -19.82 8.10 -3.97
C GLN A 433 -20.59 7.22 -4.97
N ARG A 434 -21.89 7.50 -5.14
CA ARG A 434 -22.74 6.82 -6.11
C ARG A 434 -22.30 7.09 -7.55
N THR A 435 -22.05 8.35 -7.89
CA THR A 435 -21.58 8.74 -9.23
C THR A 435 -20.25 8.06 -9.56
N VAL A 436 -19.32 8.01 -8.60
CA VAL A 436 -18.03 7.31 -8.77
C VAL A 436 -18.24 5.81 -8.97
N GLN A 437 -19.18 5.17 -8.25
CA GLN A 437 -19.53 3.76 -8.46
C GLN A 437 -20.08 3.51 -9.87
N ASP A 438 -20.97 4.38 -10.35
CA ASP A 438 -21.54 4.29 -11.69
C ASP A 438 -20.43 4.41 -12.75
N TYR A 439 -19.51 5.37 -12.60
CA TYR A 439 -18.33 5.48 -13.47
C TYR A 439 -17.45 4.23 -13.46
N ARG A 440 -17.18 3.65 -12.28
CA ARG A 440 -16.39 2.40 -12.18
C ARG A 440 -17.07 1.24 -12.88
N SER A 441 -18.40 1.11 -12.73
CA SER A 441 -19.18 0.09 -13.42
C SER A 441 -19.01 0.21 -14.94
N THR A 442 -19.28 1.39 -15.51
CA THR A 442 -19.11 1.63 -16.95
C THR A 442 -17.68 1.39 -17.42
N TYR A 443 -16.69 1.78 -16.64
CA TYR A 443 -15.29 1.58 -16.98
C TYR A 443 -14.92 0.08 -17.06
N ASN A 444 -15.43 -0.73 -16.13
CA ASN A 444 -15.32 -2.18 -16.18
C ASN A 444 -16.05 -2.79 -17.38
N ASP A 445 -17.28 -2.32 -17.67
CA ASP A 445 -18.08 -2.76 -18.82
C ASP A 445 -17.33 -2.56 -20.14
N ILE A 446 -16.75 -1.37 -20.33
CA ILE A 446 -15.96 -1.03 -21.53
C ILE A 446 -14.74 -1.94 -21.66
N ARG A 447 -14.03 -2.18 -20.56
CA ARG A 447 -12.85 -3.05 -20.55
C ARG A 447 -13.20 -4.49 -20.93
N GLU A 448 -14.30 -5.03 -20.41
CA GLU A 448 -14.78 -6.37 -20.76
C GLU A 448 -15.21 -6.46 -22.22
N TRP A 449 -15.96 -5.46 -22.68
CA TRP A 449 -16.37 -5.37 -24.07
C TRP A 449 -15.16 -5.43 -25.02
N ILE A 450 -14.09 -4.68 -24.76
CA ILE A 450 -12.85 -4.73 -25.56
C ILE A 450 -12.18 -6.10 -25.49
N ARG A 451 -12.11 -6.71 -24.30
CA ARG A 451 -11.52 -8.05 -24.11
C ARG A 451 -12.27 -9.12 -24.91
N GLN A 452 -13.60 -9.04 -24.95
CA GLN A 452 -14.43 -9.95 -25.75
C GLN A 452 -14.21 -9.72 -27.25
N GLN A 453 -14.17 -8.47 -27.72
CA GLN A 453 -13.88 -8.13 -29.11
C GLN A 453 -12.52 -8.70 -29.57
N ASN A 454 -11.47 -8.51 -28.77
CA ASN A 454 -10.14 -9.02 -29.07
C ASN A 454 -10.05 -10.56 -29.06
N SER A 455 -10.89 -11.23 -28.27
CA SER A 455 -10.90 -12.70 -28.15
C SER A 455 -11.70 -13.39 -29.27
N ALA A 456 -12.61 -12.65 -29.92
CA ALA A 456 -13.47 -13.20 -30.96
C ALA A 456 -12.76 -13.48 -32.29
N ASN A 457 -11.52 -13.01 -32.49
CA ASN A 457 -10.73 -13.22 -33.73
C ASN A 457 -11.47 -12.85 -35.03
N GLU A 458 -12.58 -12.12 -34.95
CA GLU A 458 -13.13 -11.42 -36.09
C GLU A 458 -12.23 -10.21 -36.30
N GLU A 459 -11.75 -9.98 -37.53
CA GLU A 459 -11.19 -8.70 -37.94
C GLU A 459 -12.15 -7.62 -37.43
N SER A 460 -11.81 -6.96 -36.32
CA SER A 460 -12.74 -6.02 -35.73
C SER A 460 -12.89 -4.89 -36.73
N ASP A 461 -14.09 -4.70 -37.27
CA ASP A 461 -14.48 -3.54 -38.08
C ASP A 461 -14.39 -2.22 -37.27
N SER A 462 -13.78 -2.25 -36.08
CA SER A 462 -13.48 -1.07 -35.29
C SER A 462 -12.43 -0.22 -36.02
N ILE A 463 -12.87 0.97 -36.40
CA ILE A 463 -12.03 2.02 -36.97
C ILE A 463 -11.17 2.68 -35.87
N ILE A 464 -11.47 2.41 -34.59
CA ILE A 464 -10.89 3.12 -33.44
C ILE A 464 -9.76 2.27 -32.85
N ASP A 465 -8.54 2.78 -32.93
CA ASP A 465 -7.38 2.17 -32.28
C ASP A 465 -7.50 2.28 -30.75
N TRP A 466 -7.39 1.17 -30.03
CA TRP A 466 -7.42 1.11 -28.56
C TRP A 466 -6.04 0.90 -27.92
N ASN A 467 -4.98 0.75 -28.73
CA ASN A 467 -3.64 0.43 -28.24
C ASN A 467 -3.01 1.53 -27.36
N ASP A 468 -3.53 2.76 -27.44
CA ASP A 468 -3.11 3.91 -26.64
C ASP A 468 -3.91 4.06 -25.33
N VAL A 469 -4.80 3.12 -25.00
CA VAL A 469 -5.56 3.09 -23.74
C VAL A 469 -4.98 2.02 -22.83
N VAL A 470 -4.46 2.45 -21.68
CA VAL A 470 -4.04 1.55 -20.60
C VAL A 470 -5.11 1.59 -19.51
N PHE A 471 -5.72 0.43 -19.24
CA PHE A 471 -6.69 0.32 -18.16
C PHE A 471 -6.00 0.19 -16.80
N GLU A 472 -6.36 1.06 -15.86
CA GLU A 472 -5.89 1.09 -14.46
C GLU A 472 -6.38 -0.10 -13.60
N VAL A 473 -5.99 -1.32 -13.96
CA VAL A 473 -6.48 -2.56 -13.32
C VAL A 473 -6.07 -2.65 -11.85
N ASP A 474 -4.84 -2.26 -11.51
CA ASP A 474 -4.33 -2.35 -10.14
C ASP A 474 -5.07 -1.37 -9.20
N LEU A 475 -5.40 -0.17 -9.69
CA LEU A 475 -6.19 0.81 -8.93
C LEU A 475 -7.64 0.36 -8.74
N LEU A 476 -8.24 -0.33 -9.72
CA LEU A 476 -9.57 -0.92 -9.55
C LEU A 476 -9.55 -2.03 -8.50
N LYS A 477 -8.52 -2.89 -8.50
CA LYS A 477 -8.35 -3.96 -7.52
C LYS A 477 -8.08 -3.45 -6.11
N SER A 478 -7.40 -2.31 -5.94
CA SER A 478 -7.15 -1.75 -4.59
C SER A 478 -8.42 -1.19 -3.95
N GLN A 479 -9.41 -0.82 -4.76
CA GLN A 479 -10.70 -0.31 -4.33
C GLN A 479 -11.79 -1.39 -4.34
N GLU A 480 -11.38 -2.66 -4.47
CA GLU A 480 -12.26 -3.81 -4.54
C GLU A 480 -13.01 -4.00 -3.21
N ILE A 481 -14.32 -4.17 -3.32
CA ILE A 481 -15.18 -4.48 -2.19
C ILE A 481 -15.29 -6.00 -2.11
N ASN A 482 -15.06 -6.56 -0.92
CA ASN A 482 -15.21 -8.00 -0.72
C ASN A 482 -16.69 -8.43 -0.77
N LEU A 483 -16.91 -9.71 -1.09
CA LEU A 483 -18.26 -10.27 -1.18
C LEU A 483 -19.01 -10.17 0.16
N ASP A 484 -18.31 -10.35 1.28
CA ASP A 484 -18.88 -10.27 2.62
C ASP A 484 -19.54 -8.89 2.87
N TYR A 485 -18.89 -7.80 2.48
CA TYR A 485 -19.45 -6.45 2.63
C TYR A 485 -20.66 -6.23 1.71
N ILE A 486 -20.62 -6.78 0.49
CA ILE A 486 -21.79 -6.73 -0.41
C ILE A 486 -22.99 -7.43 0.25
N LEU A 487 -22.78 -8.61 0.84
CA LEU A 487 -23.82 -9.36 1.55
C LEU A 487 -24.30 -8.62 2.81
N GLU A 488 -23.37 -8.02 3.57
CA GLU A 488 -23.68 -7.20 4.73
C GLU A 488 -24.58 -6.00 4.37
N LEU A 489 -24.27 -5.29 3.29
CA LEU A 489 -25.10 -4.21 2.78
C LEU A 489 -26.48 -4.70 2.34
N ILE A 490 -26.55 -5.83 1.63
CA ILE A 490 -27.84 -6.44 1.24
C ILE A 490 -28.70 -6.73 2.49
N PHE A 491 -28.09 -7.26 3.55
CA PHE A 491 -28.77 -7.50 4.81
C PHE A 491 -29.28 -6.22 5.47
N GLU A 492 -28.42 -5.20 5.59
CA GLU A 492 -28.77 -3.92 6.22
C GLU A 492 -29.88 -3.18 5.45
N GLU A 493 -29.80 -3.16 4.12
CA GLU A 493 -30.80 -2.52 3.26
C GLU A 493 -32.14 -3.27 3.27
N ASN A 494 -32.13 -4.61 3.37
CA ASN A 494 -33.36 -5.38 3.54
C ASN A 494 -34.05 -5.05 4.88
N LYS A 495 -33.29 -4.87 5.96
CA LYS A 495 -33.85 -4.47 7.28
C LYS A 495 -34.45 -3.06 7.26
N LYS A 496 -34.03 -2.19 6.35
CA LYS A 496 -34.66 -0.87 6.10
C LYS A 496 -35.96 -0.96 5.30
N ALA A 497 -36.49 -2.17 5.06
CA ALA A 497 -37.71 -2.46 4.32
C ALA A 497 -37.70 -1.99 2.86
N LYS A 498 -36.53 -2.01 2.21
CA LYS A 498 -36.45 -1.88 0.75
C LYS A 498 -37.08 -3.11 0.09
N ASP A 499 -37.81 -2.87 -0.99
CA ASP A 499 -38.35 -3.96 -1.82
C ASP A 499 -37.21 -4.71 -2.55
N LYS A 500 -37.49 -5.94 -2.99
CA LYS A 500 -36.50 -6.79 -3.67
C LYS A 500 -35.95 -6.17 -4.95
N GLU A 501 -36.72 -5.40 -5.70
CA GLU A 501 -36.27 -4.78 -6.96
C GLU A 501 -35.23 -3.70 -6.69
N SER A 502 -35.48 -2.86 -5.68
CA SER A 502 -34.53 -1.85 -5.20
C SER A 502 -33.23 -2.49 -4.68
N LEU A 503 -33.32 -3.58 -3.91
CA LEU A 503 -32.16 -4.33 -3.42
C LEU A 503 -31.34 -4.93 -4.56
N ILE A 504 -31.99 -5.54 -5.56
CA ILE A 504 -31.32 -6.09 -6.74
C ILE A 504 -30.58 -5.00 -7.51
N LYS A 505 -31.22 -3.84 -7.70
CA LYS A 505 -30.59 -2.72 -8.40
C LYS A 505 -29.33 -2.24 -7.69
N GLU A 506 -29.38 -2.13 -6.37
CA GLU A 506 -28.24 -1.72 -5.55
C GLU A 506 -27.13 -2.78 -5.53
N ALA A 507 -27.49 -4.05 -5.35
CA ALA A 507 -26.55 -5.16 -5.41
C ALA A 507 -25.83 -5.23 -6.77
N ARG A 508 -26.57 -5.13 -7.89
CA ARG A 508 -25.98 -5.11 -9.24
C ARG A 508 -24.97 -3.99 -9.41
N ARG A 509 -25.27 -2.78 -8.94
CA ARG A 509 -24.34 -1.64 -9.03
C ARG A 509 -23.04 -1.93 -8.27
N LEU A 510 -23.15 -2.40 -7.02
CA LEU A 510 -21.99 -2.72 -6.19
C LEU A 510 -21.14 -3.83 -6.83
N ILE A 511 -21.78 -4.91 -7.30
CA ILE A 511 -21.10 -6.05 -7.91
C ILE A 511 -20.39 -5.66 -9.21
N ARG A 512 -21.03 -4.89 -10.08
CA ARG A 512 -20.44 -4.46 -11.36
C ARG A 512 -19.28 -3.48 -11.20
N SER A 513 -19.26 -2.73 -10.09
CA SER A 513 -18.13 -1.88 -9.72
C SER A 513 -16.91 -2.68 -9.24
N SER A 514 -17.09 -3.92 -8.79
CA SER A 514 -16.02 -4.86 -8.42
C SER A 514 -15.58 -5.69 -9.62
N LEU A 515 -14.27 -5.88 -9.77
CA LEU A 515 -13.69 -6.61 -10.89
C LEU A 515 -13.79 -8.14 -10.68
N GLU A 516 -13.59 -8.62 -9.46
CA GLU A 516 -13.55 -10.04 -9.09
C GLU A 516 -14.94 -10.63 -8.82
N ASN A 517 -15.88 -9.81 -8.35
CA ASN A 517 -17.22 -10.29 -7.97
C ASN A 517 -18.24 -10.20 -9.10
N ARG A 518 -17.91 -9.57 -10.21
CA ARG A 518 -18.85 -9.34 -11.32
C ARG A 518 -19.45 -10.62 -11.89
N ALA A 519 -18.66 -11.68 -12.04
CA ALA A 519 -19.13 -12.99 -12.50
C ALA A 519 -20.18 -13.60 -11.55
N LYS A 520 -20.26 -13.13 -10.30
CA LYS A 520 -21.26 -13.55 -9.29
C LYS A 520 -22.55 -12.73 -9.36
N GLU A 521 -22.70 -11.78 -10.29
CA GLU A 521 -23.91 -10.94 -10.41
C GLU A 521 -25.18 -11.77 -10.45
N SER A 522 -25.26 -12.74 -11.36
CA SER A 522 -26.46 -13.57 -11.48
C SER A 522 -26.69 -14.37 -10.20
N LEU A 523 -25.63 -14.91 -9.59
CA LEU A 523 -25.71 -15.73 -8.38
C LEU A 523 -26.28 -14.94 -7.19
N ILE A 524 -25.88 -13.67 -7.03
CA ILE A 524 -26.40 -12.80 -5.96
C ILE A 524 -27.83 -12.36 -6.26
N VAL A 525 -28.16 -12.06 -7.52
CA VAL A 525 -29.53 -11.73 -7.93
C VAL A 525 -30.47 -12.91 -7.67
N ASP A 526 -30.05 -14.12 -8.05
CA ASP A 526 -30.81 -15.35 -7.82
C ASP A 526 -30.98 -15.60 -6.32
N PHE A 527 -29.92 -15.38 -5.52
CA PHE A 527 -29.99 -15.47 -4.06
C PHE A 527 -31.05 -14.53 -3.45
N ILE A 528 -31.08 -13.26 -3.86
CA ILE A 528 -32.07 -12.28 -3.37
C ILE A 528 -33.50 -12.68 -3.78
N ASN A 529 -33.68 -13.20 -5.00
CA ASN A 529 -34.98 -13.62 -5.50
C ASN A 529 -35.51 -14.88 -4.79
N GLU A 530 -34.67 -15.91 -4.67
CA GLU A 530 -35.05 -17.25 -4.21
C GLU A 530 -35.02 -17.39 -2.68
N THR A 531 -34.30 -16.53 -1.96
CA THR A 531 -34.19 -16.61 -0.50
C THR A 531 -35.19 -15.67 0.19
N ASN A 532 -35.69 -16.11 1.35
CA ASN A 532 -36.44 -15.25 2.25
C ASN A 532 -35.46 -14.49 3.17
N LEU A 533 -35.08 -13.27 2.76
CA LEU A 533 -34.13 -12.43 3.51
C LEU A 533 -34.68 -11.99 4.88
N ASP A 534 -35.99 -12.04 5.10
CA ASP A 534 -36.60 -11.65 6.37
C ASP A 534 -36.33 -12.66 7.50
N GLU A 535 -36.09 -13.92 7.15
CA GLU A 535 -35.73 -15.00 8.10
C GLU A 535 -34.27 -14.92 8.54
N ILE A 536 -33.46 -14.10 7.88
CA ILE A 536 -32.06 -13.90 8.24
C ILE A 536 -31.99 -12.96 9.43
N ILE A 537 -31.41 -13.46 10.51
CA ILE A 537 -31.41 -12.80 11.83
C ILE A 537 -30.19 -11.88 11.97
N ASP A 538 -29.03 -12.31 11.47
CA ASP A 538 -27.77 -11.59 11.61
C ASP A 538 -26.86 -11.70 10.38
N LYS A 539 -25.75 -10.94 10.44
CA LYS A 539 -24.74 -10.83 9.38
C LYS A 539 -24.01 -12.16 9.12
N ALA A 540 -23.77 -12.99 10.14
CA ALA A 540 -23.14 -14.29 9.94
C ALA A 540 -24.07 -15.25 9.17
N THR A 541 -25.37 -15.19 9.48
CA THR A 541 -26.39 -16.05 8.87
C THR A 541 -26.57 -15.76 7.37
N ILE A 542 -26.48 -14.50 6.91
CA ILE A 542 -26.55 -14.21 5.47
C ILE A 542 -25.37 -14.82 4.72
N MET A 543 -24.18 -14.77 5.31
CA MET A 543 -22.96 -15.34 4.72
C MET A 543 -23.11 -16.86 4.57
N ASP A 544 -23.51 -17.56 5.64
CA ASP A 544 -23.72 -19.02 5.61
C ASP A 544 -24.85 -19.44 4.65
N SER A 545 -25.92 -18.64 4.59
CA SER A 545 -27.06 -18.87 3.67
C SER A 545 -26.63 -18.72 2.22
N PHE A 546 -25.84 -17.67 1.92
CA PHE A 546 -25.31 -17.44 0.58
C PHE A 546 -24.33 -18.54 0.16
N VAL A 547 -23.44 -19.00 1.05
CA VAL A 547 -22.52 -20.12 0.77
C VAL A 547 -23.32 -21.40 0.48
N THR A 548 -24.36 -21.67 1.27
CA THR A 548 -25.23 -22.85 1.08
C THR A 548 -25.97 -22.78 -0.25
N PHE A 549 -26.58 -21.63 -0.56
CA PHE A 549 -27.24 -21.38 -1.84
C PHE A 549 -26.29 -21.56 -3.03
N SER A 550 -25.10 -20.98 -2.93
CA SER A 550 -24.07 -21.03 -3.98
C SER A 550 -23.63 -22.45 -4.29
N ARG A 551 -23.49 -23.32 -3.27
CA ARG A 551 -23.18 -24.74 -3.46
C ARG A 551 -24.27 -25.50 -4.20
N ILE A 552 -25.54 -25.20 -3.91
CA ILE A 552 -26.69 -25.82 -4.57
C ILE A 552 -26.70 -25.42 -6.05
N GLN A 553 -26.55 -24.12 -6.33
CA GLN A 553 -26.52 -23.61 -7.71
C GLN A 553 -25.29 -24.12 -8.48
N GLN A 554 -24.11 -24.20 -7.85
CA GLN A 554 -22.89 -24.74 -8.46
C GLN A 554 -23.11 -26.17 -8.97
N LYS A 555 -23.76 -27.03 -8.16
CA LYS A 555 -24.05 -28.42 -8.55
C LYS A 555 -25.05 -28.51 -9.69
N ARG A 556 -26.12 -27.69 -9.63
CA ARG A 556 -27.16 -27.65 -10.67
C ARG A 556 -26.58 -27.19 -12.01
N GLU A 557 -25.92 -26.04 -12.04
CA GLU A 557 -25.38 -25.45 -13.28
C GLU A 557 -24.26 -26.29 -13.88
N MET A 558 -23.45 -26.97 -13.06
CA MET A 558 -22.45 -27.90 -13.58
C MET A 558 -23.13 -29.08 -14.30
N GLN A 559 -24.19 -29.64 -13.71
CA GLN A 559 -24.90 -30.76 -14.32
C GLN A 559 -25.55 -30.33 -15.64
N GLU A 560 -26.19 -29.16 -15.67
CA GLU A 560 -26.75 -28.56 -16.88
C GLU A 560 -25.67 -28.36 -17.96
N LEU A 561 -24.50 -27.82 -17.60
CA LEU A 561 -23.39 -27.63 -18.54
C LEU A 561 -22.88 -28.97 -19.12
N ILE A 562 -22.82 -30.02 -18.31
CA ILE A 562 -22.42 -31.36 -18.76
C ILE A 562 -23.45 -31.95 -19.73
N GLU A 563 -24.74 -31.78 -19.43
CA GLU A 563 -25.84 -32.31 -20.24
C GLU A 563 -26.01 -31.55 -21.55
N ASP A 564 -26.03 -30.22 -21.51
CA ASP A 564 -26.23 -29.34 -22.68
C ASP A 564 -25.14 -29.51 -23.74
N GLU A 565 -23.89 -29.68 -23.30
CA GLU A 565 -22.74 -29.86 -24.18
C GLU A 565 -22.40 -31.35 -24.43
N ASN A 566 -23.18 -32.28 -23.87
CA ASN A 566 -23.00 -33.72 -23.99
C ASN A 566 -21.54 -34.16 -23.65
N LEU A 567 -21.03 -33.64 -22.54
CA LEU A 567 -19.65 -33.88 -22.10
C LEU A 567 -19.48 -35.26 -21.47
N ASN A 568 -18.25 -35.76 -21.43
CA ASN A 568 -17.92 -36.92 -20.61
C ASN A 568 -18.02 -36.56 -19.13
N GLU A 569 -19.10 -36.99 -18.47
CA GLU A 569 -19.44 -36.61 -17.11
C GLU A 569 -18.28 -36.76 -16.10
N VAL A 570 -17.61 -37.92 -16.07
CA VAL A 570 -16.54 -38.20 -15.10
C VAL A 570 -15.32 -37.32 -15.36
N ALA A 571 -14.95 -37.15 -16.63
CA ALA A 571 -13.82 -36.29 -17.00
C ALA A 571 -14.15 -34.81 -16.77
N ALA A 572 -15.38 -34.38 -17.08
CA ALA A 572 -15.86 -33.01 -16.93
C ALA A 572 -15.90 -32.60 -15.47
N LYS A 573 -16.50 -33.40 -14.58
CA LYS A 573 -16.51 -33.15 -13.13
C LYS A 573 -15.09 -32.97 -12.59
N ARG A 574 -14.16 -33.87 -12.96
CA ARG A 574 -12.76 -33.77 -12.54
C ARG A 574 -12.08 -32.48 -13.04
N TYR A 575 -12.27 -32.14 -14.31
CA TYR A 575 -11.67 -30.95 -14.90
C TYR A 575 -12.23 -29.66 -14.28
N ILE A 576 -13.54 -29.58 -14.06
CA ILE A 576 -14.21 -28.43 -13.43
C ILE A 576 -13.75 -28.28 -11.98
N THR A 577 -13.74 -29.33 -11.18
CA THR A 577 -13.25 -29.29 -9.78
C THR A 577 -11.79 -28.85 -9.70
N LEU A 578 -10.94 -29.35 -10.61
CA LEU A 578 -9.54 -28.94 -10.66
C LEU A 578 -9.39 -27.47 -11.07
N SER A 579 -10.22 -27.00 -12.00
CA SER A 579 -10.24 -25.62 -12.48
C SER A 579 -10.71 -24.65 -11.38
N LEU A 580 -11.74 -25.01 -10.63
CA LEU A 580 -12.20 -24.25 -9.45
C LEU A 580 -11.11 -24.17 -8.38
N LYS A 581 -10.43 -25.30 -8.08
CA LYS A 581 -9.30 -25.31 -7.13
C LYS A 581 -8.13 -24.45 -7.60
N ARG A 582 -7.89 -24.37 -8.90
CA ARG A 582 -6.88 -23.50 -9.52
C ARG A 582 -7.35 -22.05 -9.65
N LYS A 583 -8.65 -21.78 -9.55
CA LYS A 583 -9.34 -20.53 -9.84
C LYS A 583 -9.28 -20.07 -11.31
N TYR A 584 -8.95 -20.98 -12.23
CA TYR A 584 -8.99 -20.72 -13.68
C TYR A 584 -9.09 -22.03 -14.47
N ALA A 585 -9.73 -21.96 -15.65
CA ALA A 585 -9.73 -23.04 -16.63
C ALA A 585 -8.51 -22.93 -17.56
N SER A 586 -7.95 -24.07 -17.99
CA SER A 586 -6.74 -24.10 -18.83
C SER A 586 -6.95 -24.93 -20.09
N GLU A 587 -6.71 -24.33 -21.25
CA GLU A 587 -6.66 -25.06 -22.52
C GLU A 587 -5.41 -25.95 -22.65
N ASN A 588 -4.39 -25.69 -21.83
CA ASN A 588 -3.14 -26.44 -21.84
C ASN A 588 -3.33 -27.87 -21.30
N GLY A 589 -2.67 -28.82 -21.95
CA GLY A 589 -2.73 -30.24 -21.63
C GLY A 589 -3.82 -30.98 -22.42
N THR A 590 -4.17 -32.17 -21.95
CA THR A 590 -5.13 -33.07 -22.63
C THR A 590 -6.46 -33.21 -21.88
N GLU A 591 -6.58 -32.64 -20.68
CA GLU A 591 -7.76 -32.77 -19.84
C GLU A 591 -9.00 -32.16 -20.50
N LEU A 592 -8.91 -30.95 -21.05
CA LEU A 592 -10.00 -30.33 -21.81
C LEU A 592 -10.39 -31.15 -23.05
N ASN A 593 -9.45 -31.82 -23.71
CA ASN A 593 -9.79 -32.67 -24.85
C ASN A 593 -10.52 -33.95 -24.42
N SER A 594 -10.29 -34.40 -23.18
CA SER A 594 -10.89 -35.63 -22.63
C SER A 594 -12.34 -35.48 -22.21
N ILE A 595 -12.81 -34.23 -22.00
CA ILE A 595 -14.20 -33.95 -21.62
C ILE A 595 -15.12 -33.83 -22.83
N LEU A 596 -14.57 -33.53 -24.01
CA LEU A 596 -15.35 -33.32 -25.23
C LEU A 596 -15.98 -34.64 -25.72
N PRO A 597 -17.16 -34.58 -26.35
CA PRO A 597 -17.80 -35.74 -26.96
C PRO A 597 -16.90 -36.35 -28.04
N LYS A 598 -17.07 -37.66 -28.30
CA LYS A 598 -16.28 -38.40 -29.30
C LYS A 598 -16.46 -37.80 -30.70
N MET A 599 -15.49 -37.00 -31.11
CA MET A 599 -15.45 -36.35 -32.42
C MET A 599 -14.01 -36.37 -32.94
N SER A 600 -13.83 -36.53 -34.25
CA SER A 600 -12.50 -36.44 -34.85
C SER A 600 -11.94 -35.01 -34.69
N PRO A 601 -10.68 -34.84 -34.25
CA PRO A 601 -10.01 -33.53 -34.22
C PRO A 601 -9.92 -32.85 -35.60
N LEU A 602 -10.07 -33.62 -36.68
CA LEU A 602 -10.10 -33.12 -38.07
C LEU A 602 -11.49 -32.61 -38.49
N ASN A 603 -12.51 -32.73 -37.63
CA ASN A 603 -13.82 -32.16 -37.91
C ASN A 603 -13.74 -30.63 -37.85
N PRO A 604 -14.19 -29.89 -38.88
CA PRO A 604 -14.16 -28.43 -38.88
C PRO A 604 -14.93 -27.80 -37.70
N LYS A 605 -15.90 -28.51 -37.10
CA LYS A 605 -16.64 -28.06 -35.91
C LYS A 605 -15.96 -28.35 -34.58
N TYR A 606 -14.88 -29.13 -34.57
CA TYR A 606 -14.21 -29.56 -33.34
C TYR A 606 -13.59 -28.38 -32.59
N LEU A 607 -12.89 -27.50 -33.32
CA LEU A 607 -12.22 -26.34 -32.73
C LEU A 607 -13.22 -25.34 -32.17
N THR A 608 -14.30 -25.04 -32.90
CA THR A 608 -15.36 -24.14 -32.45
C THR A 608 -16.09 -24.68 -31.23
N MET A 609 -16.39 -25.99 -31.20
CA MET A 609 -17.01 -26.64 -30.03
C MET A 609 -16.06 -26.62 -28.83
N LYS A 610 -14.78 -26.95 -29.03
CA LYS A 610 -13.76 -26.89 -27.98
C LYS A 610 -13.66 -25.50 -27.36
N GLN A 611 -13.60 -24.46 -28.19
CA GLN A 611 -13.55 -23.06 -27.73
C GLN A 611 -14.83 -22.67 -26.98
N SER A 612 -16.01 -23.03 -27.50
CA SER A 612 -17.29 -22.77 -26.84
C SER A 612 -17.38 -23.44 -25.46
N VAL A 613 -17.05 -24.73 -25.38
CA VAL A 613 -17.03 -25.47 -24.10
C VAL A 613 -16.02 -24.89 -23.13
N PHE A 614 -14.83 -24.52 -23.61
CA PHE A 614 -13.82 -23.86 -22.79
C PHE A 614 -14.33 -22.54 -22.21
N GLN A 615 -14.93 -21.68 -23.03
CA GLN A 615 -15.51 -20.40 -22.60
C GLN A 615 -16.62 -20.60 -21.56
N LYS A 616 -17.54 -21.56 -21.78
CA LYS A 616 -18.59 -21.88 -20.81
C LYS A 616 -18.02 -22.35 -19.47
N ILE A 617 -16.99 -23.20 -19.49
CA ILE A 617 -16.34 -23.66 -18.25
C ILE A 617 -15.55 -22.53 -17.58
N ALA A 618 -14.88 -21.66 -18.35
CA ALA A 618 -14.18 -20.50 -17.80
C ALA A 618 -15.15 -19.56 -17.06
N LEU A 619 -16.28 -19.24 -17.68
CA LEU A 619 -17.35 -18.45 -17.06
C LEU A 619 -17.93 -19.13 -15.80
N PHE A 620 -18.14 -20.45 -15.85
CA PHE A 620 -18.57 -21.21 -14.67
C PHE A 620 -17.56 -21.13 -13.53
N VAL A 621 -16.26 -21.26 -13.82
CA VAL A 621 -15.18 -21.16 -12.83
C VAL A 621 -15.10 -19.76 -12.24
N GLU A 622 -15.22 -18.71 -13.05
CA GLU A 622 -15.23 -17.32 -12.58
C GLU A 622 -16.46 -17.03 -11.69
N LYS A 623 -17.64 -17.56 -12.05
CA LYS A 623 -18.88 -17.41 -11.27
C LYS A 623 -18.80 -18.09 -9.91
N PHE A 624 -18.21 -19.29 -9.82
CA PHE A 624 -18.17 -20.08 -8.59
C PHE A 624 -16.79 -20.12 -7.91
N GLN A 625 -15.86 -19.24 -8.29
CA GLN A 625 -14.58 -19.13 -7.60
C GLN A 625 -14.80 -18.78 -6.12
N ASP A 626 -14.04 -19.45 -5.23
CA ASP A 626 -14.10 -19.32 -3.77
C ASP A 626 -15.36 -19.88 -3.09
N VAL A 627 -16.24 -20.56 -3.83
CA VAL A 627 -17.32 -21.37 -3.26
C VAL A 627 -16.77 -22.76 -2.94
N ASP A 628 -16.29 -22.95 -1.70
CA ASP A 628 -15.76 -24.23 -1.23
C ASP A 628 -16.86 -25.30 -1.13
N GLY A 629 -16.71 -26.45 -1.78
CA GLY A 629 -17.62 -27.58 -1.66
C GLY A 629 -17.10 -28.84 -2.38
N GLU A 630 -17.46 -30.03 -1.87
CA GLU A 630 -17.30 -31.27 -2.64
C GLU A 630 -18.36 -31.30 -3.75
N ILE A 631 -17.87 -31.34 -4.98
CA ILE A 631 -18.65 -31.39 -6.22
C ILE A 631 -18.91 -32.85 -6.61
#